data_AF-A0A3E0AYP6-F1
#
_entry.id   AF-A0A3E0AYP6-F1
#
_cell.length_a   1.000
_cell.length_b   1.000
_cell.length_c   1.000
_cell.angle_alpha   90.00
_cell.angle_beta   90.00
_cell.angle_gamma   90.00
#
_symmetry.space_group_name_H-M   'P 1'
#
loop_
_entity.id
_entity.type
_entity.pdbx_description
1 polymer ?
#
loop_
_entity_poly.entity_id
_entity_poly.type
_entity_poly.pdbx_seq_one_letter_code
_entity_poly.pdbx_strand_id
1 'polypeptide(L)'
;MIQYIKNEFYKIRHEKFMVYITMLSLVPFMMNGINFYINDDNLSLKNGLYFRLYNQYLMLLPIITSVIAASLFYMEYTNRTLLAWLSYDKNKFKLFNSKVLAFLLISLQLMLVNLFIIIIFYAFNNAGLLTLGRISLSFISLNIFIIVSVGAFTLFIINMTKNIIISFTAGIVFTIISMILIAAPFSYLLPATLGYRIGHLLLDSSFYYDKPLIHTLTGFLITVITTLSLYFLAYKKFKIHE
;
A
#
# COMPACT_ATOMS: atom_id res chain seq x y z
N MET A 1 10.35 21.31 7.90
CA MET A 1 9.65 20.07 7.51
C MET A 1 8.45 20.36 6.63
N ILE A 2 7.50 21.21 7.06
CA ILE A 2 6.30 21.56 6.28
C ILE A 2 6.63 22.09 4.88
N GLN A 3 7.65 22.95 4.73
CA GLN A 3 8.03 23.48 3.41
C GLN A 3 8.51 22.39 2.44
N TYR A 4 9.29 21.41 2.92
CA TYR A 4 9.72 20.29 2.09
C TYR A 4 8.54 19.45 1.61
N ILE A 5 7.58 19.18 2.50
CA ILE A 5 6.37 18.43 2.15
C ILE A 5 5.56 19.19 1.10
N LYS A 6 5.35 20.51 1.28
CA LYS A 6 4.69 21.36 0.28
C LYS A 6 5.39 21.27 -1.07
N ASN A 7 6.72 21.34 -1.10
CA ASN A 7 7.49 21.24 -2.34
C ASN A 7 7.28 19.89 -3.03
N GLU A 8 7.23 18.78 -2.28
CA GLU A 8 6.93 17.47 -2.85
C GLU A 8 5.52 17.44 -3.47
N PHE A 9 4.50 17.97 -2.79
CA PHE A 9 3.15 18.06 -3.35
C PHE A 9 3.08 18.95 -4.60
N TYR A 10 3.83 20.06 -4.64
CA TYR A 10 3.90 20.89 -5.84
C TYR A 10 4.49 20.12 -7.02
N LYS A 11 5.58 19.36 -6.83
CA LYS A 11 6.16 18.51 -7.89
C LYS A 11 5.13 17.50 -8.39
N ILE A 12 4.54 16.75 -7.46
CA ILE A 12 3.61 15.64 -7.75
C ILE A 12 2.36 16.12 -8.48
N ARG A 13 1.86 17.32 -8.17
CA ARG A 13 0.67 17.89 -8.82
C ARG A 13 0.82 18.01 -10.34
N HIS A 14 2.05 18.21 -10.82
CA HIS A 14 2.33 18.35 -12.26
C HIS A 14 2.67 17.01 -12.93
N GLU A 15 2.74 15.92 -12.17
CA GLU A 15 3.11 14.61 -12.69
C GLU A 15 1.90 13.80 -13.15
N LYS A 16 2.01 13.24 -14.36
CA LYS A 16 0.94 12.44 -14.97
C LYS A 16 0.72 11.11 -14.25
N PHE A 17 1.76 10.58 -13.57
CA PHE A 17 1.68 9.28 -12.89
C PHE A 17 0.57 9.23 -11.83
N MET A 18 0.27 10.35 -11.17
CA MET A 18 -0.79 10.42 -10.16
C MET A 18 -2.18 10.13 -10.74
N VAL A 19 -2.45 10.63 -11.95
CA VAL A 19 -3.71 10.35 -12.65
C VAL A 19 -3.79 8.86 -12.99
N TYR A 20 -2.71 8.28 -13.53
CA TYR A 20 -2.67 6.86 -13.87
C TYR A 20 -2.84 5.95 -12.65
N ILE A 21 -2.20 6.27 -11.52
CA ILE A 21 -2.34 5.49 -10.28
C ILE A 21 -3.75 5.58 -9.72
N THR A 22 -4.37 6.77 -9.77
CA THR A 22 -5.75 6.96 -9.31
C THR A 22 -6.73 6.17 -10.19
N MET A 23 -6.54 6.19 -11.51
CA MET A 23 -7.33 5.36 -12.43
C MET A 23 -7.11 3.87 -12.16
N LEU A 24 -5.86 3.45 -11.97
CA LEU A 24 -5.51 2.07 -11.68
C LEU A 24 -6.19 1.60 -10.39
N SER A 25 -6.21 2.42 -9.33
CA SER A 25 -6.83 2.03 -8.06
C SER A 25 -8.33 1.80 -8.14
N LEU A 26 -9.01 2.35 -9.14
CA LEU A 26 -10.44 2.17 -9.36
C LEU A 26 -10.78 0.91 -10.16
N VAL A 27 -9.80 0.26 -10.80
CA VAL A 27 -10.02 -0.93 -11.64
C VAL A 27 -10.74 -2.06 -10.89
N PRO A 28 -10.33 -2.45 -9.66
CA PRO A 28 -11.03 -3.52 -8.93
C PRO A 28 -12.51 -3.17 -8.70
N PHE A 29 -12.80 -1.91 -8.39
CA PHE A 29 -14.17 -1.45 -8.18
C PHE A 29 -15.00 -1.55 -9.45
N MET A 30 -14.50 -1.06 -10.58
CA MET A 30 -15.21 -1.13 -11.86
C MET A 30 -15.47 -2.59 -12.27
N MET A 31 -14.45 -3.46 -12.21
CA MET A 31 -14.58 -4.86 -12.62
C MET A 31 -15.61 -5.62 -11.76
N ASN A 32 -15.54 -5.49 -10.43
CA ASN A 32 -16.48 -6.19 -9.57
C ASN A 32 -17.87 -5.57 -9.55
N GLY A 33 -17.99 -4.25 -9.74
CA GLY A 33 -19.27 -3.57 -9.88
C GLY A 33 -20.01 -4.04 -11.12
N ILE A 34 -19.32 -4.13 -12.27
CA ILE A 34 -19.89 -4.70 -13.50
C ILE A 34 -20.31 -6.16 -13.28
N ASN A 35 -19.42 -6.98 -12.69
CA ASN A 35 -19.73 -8.39 -12.42
C ASN A 35 -20.94 -8.57 -11.48
N PHE A 36 -21.11 -7.68 -10.50
CA PHE A 36 -22.24 -7.71 -9.58
C PHE A 36 -23.57 -7.51 -10.32
N TYR A 37 -23.68 -6.48 -11.14
CA TYR A 37 -24.92 -6.21 -11.88
C TYR A 37 -25.23 -7.22 -12.99
N ILE A 38 -24.22 -7.90 -13.54
CA ILE A 38 -24.42 -8.85 -14.64
C ILE A 38 -24.69 -10.27 -14.12
N ASN A 39 -23.93 -10.73 -13.12
CA ASN A 39 -23.89 -12.15 -12.76
C ASN A 39 -24.39 -12.45 -11.35
N ASP A 40 -24.04 -11.60 -10.37
CA ASP A 40 -24.24 -11.91 -8.96
C ASP A 40 -24.62 -10.65 -8.17
N ASP A 41 -25.90 -10.43 -7.90
CA ASP A 41 -26.41 -9.42 -6.95
C ASP A 41 -26.11 -9.80 -5.47
N ASN A 42 -24.96 -10.44 -5.24
CA ASN A 42 -24.57 -10.99 -3.95
C ASN A 42 -23.72 -9.99 -3.16
N LEU A 43 -24.34 -9.39 -2.15
CA LEU A 43 -23.71 -8.46 -1.21
C LEU A 43 -23.07 -9.13 0.01
N SER A 44 -23.07 -10.47 0.08
CA SER A 44 -22.46 -11.21 1.18
C SER A 44 -20.99 -10.83 1.35
N LEU A 45 -20.58 -10.58 2.60
CA LEU A 45 -19.19 -10.23 2.91
C LEU A 45 -18.22 -11.40 2.72
N LYS A 46 -18.72 -12.64 2.83
CA LYS A 46 -17.89 -13.86 2.76
C LYS A 46 -17.57 -14.25 1.32
N ASN A 47 -18.60 -14.29 0.47
CA ASN A 47 -18.50 -14.85 -0.88
C ASN A 47 -19.03 -13.91 -1.98
N GLY A 48 -19.46 -12.69 -1.63
CA GLY A 48 -20.04 -11.73 -2.56
C GLY A 48 -19.05 -10.70 -3.09
N LEU A 49 -19.56 -9.54 -3.49
CA LEU A 49 -18.79 -8.46 -4.11
C LEU A 49 -17.57 -8.03 -3.29
N TYR A 50 -17.71 -7.82 -1.98
CA TYR A 50 -16.61 -7.34 -1.15
C TYR A 50 -15.46 -8.32 -1.07
N PHE A 51 -15.72 -9.62 -0.98
CA PHE A 51 -14.67 -10.63 -0.96
C PHE A 51 -13.82 -10.60 -2.24
N ARG A 52 -14.48 -10.52 -3.39
CA ARG A 52 -13.79 -10.42 -4.69
C ARG A 52 -13.00 -9.12 -4.82
N LEU A 53 -13.58 -8.00 -4.39
CA LEU A 53 -12.88 -6.71 -4.30
C LEU A 53 -11.64 -6.81 -3.42
N TYR A 54 -11.78 -7.35 -2.23
CA TYR A 54 -10.72 -7.46 -1.24
C TYR A 54 -9.52 -8.26 -1.78
N ASN A 55 -9.80 -9.37 -2.47
CA ASN A 55 -8.78 -10.18 -3.13
C ASN A 55 -8.08 -9.43 -4.26
N GLN A 56 -8.82 -8.70 -5.11
CA GLN A 56 -8.20 -7.92 -6.19
C GLN A 56 -7.38 -6.74 -5.65
N TYR A 57 -7.83 -6.10 -4.58
CA TYR A 57 -7.05 -5.04 -3.92
C TYR A 57 -5.75 -5.58 -3.32
N LEU A 58 -5.72 -6.80 -2.78
CA LEU A 58 -4.47 -7.43 -2.38
C LEU A 58 -3.48 -7.54 -3.55
N MET A 59 -3.96 -7.82 -4.77
CA MET A 59 -3.11 -7.89 -5.96
C MET A 59 -2.60 -6.52 -6.37
N LEU A 60 -3.45 -5.50 -6.29
CA LEU A 60 -3.18 -4.21 -6.93
C LEU A 60 -2.51 -3.19 -5.99
N LEU A 61 -2.84 -3.20 -4.70
CA LEU A 61 -2.31 -2.24 -3.72
C LEU A 61 -0.78 -2.29 -3.60
N PRO A 62 -0.11 -3.45 -3.58
CA PRO A 62 1.35 -3.49 -3.57
C PRO A 62 1.98 -2.85 -4.81
N ILE A 63 1.35 -2.99 -5.98
CA ILE A 63 1.80 -2.36 -7.23
C ILE A 63 1.64 -0.84 -7.09
N ILE A 64 0.45 -0.37 -6.74
CA ILE A 64 0.15 1.06 -6.53
C ILE A 64 1.14 1.69 -5.54
N THR A 65 1.32 1.08 -4.37
CA THR A 65 2.22 1.58 -3.32
C THR A 65 3.67 1.61 -3.79
N SER A 66 4.11 0.61 -4.56
CA SER A 66 5.45 0.59 -5.15
C SER A 66 5.65 1.72 -6.16
N VAL A 67 4.64 1.98 -7.00
CA VAL A 67 4.71 3.06 -7.98
C VAL A 67 4.83 4.43 -7.30
N ILE A 68 4.00 4.71 -6.30
CA ILE A 68 4.06 5.99 -5.55
C ILE A 68 5.41 6.14 -4.85
N ALA A 69 5.83 5.12 -4.10
CA ALA A 69 7.06 5.15 -3.31
C ALA A 69 8.30 5.36 -4.18
N ALA A 70 8.43 4.60 -5.28
CA ALA A 70 9.59 4.71 -6.15
C ALA A 70 9.59 6.02 -6.96
N SER A 71 8.44 6.48 -7.45
CA SER A 71 8.37 7.72 -8.26
C SER A 71 8.83 8.95 -7.48
N LEU A 72 8.44 9.06 -6.20
CA LEU A 72 8.83 10.16 -5.30
C LEU A 72 10.35 10.34 -5.14
N PHE A 73 11.07 9.22 -5.12
CA PHE A 73 12.52 9.21 -5.01
C PHE A 73 13.19 9.31 -6.38
N TYR A 74 12.64 8.64 -7.38
CA TYR A 74 13.17 8.64 -8.74
C TYR A 74 13.21 10.03 -9.37
N MET A 75 12.20 10.87 -9.13
CA MET A 75 12.19 12.27 -9.59
C MET A 75 13.45 13.05 -9.19
N GLU A 76 14.03 12.80 -8.01
CA GLU A 76 15.28 13.47 -7.61
C GLU A 76 16.49 12.94 -8.36
N TYR A 77 16.49 11.65 -8.66
CA TYR A 77 17.58 11.00 -9.37
C TYR A 77 17.60 11.40 -10.84
N THR A 78 16.44 11.48 -11.48
CA THR A 78 16.32 11.92 -12.88
C THR A 78 16.66 13.39 -13.03
N ASN A 79 16.12 14.25 -12.17
CA ASN A 79 16.27 15.70 -12.29
C ASN A 79 17.60 16.21 -11.72
N ARG A 80 18.43 15.32 -11.15
CA ARG A 80 19.71 15.62 -10.47
C ARG A 80 19.58 16.68 -9.37
N THR A 81 18.37 16.90 -8.85
CA THR A 81 18.07 17.92 -7.85
C THR A 81 18.57 17.52 -6.45
N LEU A 82 18.89 16.24 -6.24
CA LEU A 82 19.40 15.74 -4.96
C LEU A 82 20.67 16.49 -4.51
N LEU A 83 21.58 16.78 -5.45
CA LEU A 83 22.81 17.50 -5.15
C LEU A 83 22.51 18.93 -4.69
N ALA A 84 21.68 19.65 -5.45
CA ALA A 84 21.25 20.99 -5.08
C ALA A 84 20.61 21.02 -3.68
N TRP A 85 19.68 20.11 -3.39
CA TRP A 85 19.04 20.05 -2.08
C TRP A 85 20.02 19.82 -0.93
N LEU A 86 20.98 18.91 -1.10
CA LEU A 86 21.98 18.63 -0.07
C LEU A 86 23.02 19.75 0.08
N SER A 87 23.28 20.51 -0.99
CA SER A 87 24.15 21.70 -0.95
C SER A 87 23.49 22.88 -0.22
N TYR A 88 22.20 23.13 -0.44
CA TYR A 88 21.48 24.27 0.17
C TYR A 88 20.98 23.99 1.58
N ASP A 89 20.42 22.82 1.84
CA ASP A 89 19.83 22.47 3.14
C ASP A 89 20.48 21.17 3.61
N LYS A 90 21.56 21.30 4.38
CA LYS A 90 22.51 20.23 4.77
C LYS A 90 21.87 19.02 5.48
N ASN A 91 20.57 19.03 5.76
CA ASN A 91 19.89 18.00 6.53
C ASN A 91 19.21 16.93 5.66
N LYS A 92 20.02 15.96 5.22
CA LYS A 92 19.58 14.75 4.51
C LYS A 92 18.39 14.04 5.17
N PHE A 93 18.35 13.98 6.50
CA PHE A 93 17.29 13.30 7.24
C PHE A 93 15.94 14.00 7.07
N LYS A 94 15.91 15.34 7.03
CA LYS A 94 14.67 16.09 6.78
C LYS A 94 14.13 15.83 5.38
N LEU A 95 15.00 15.83 4.36
CA LEU A 95 14.61 15.57 2.96
C LEU A 95 14.09 14.14 2.74
N PHE A 96 14.77 13.15 3.33
CA PHE A 96 14.32 11.76 3.26
C PHE A 96 12.93 11.61 3.88
N ASN A 97 12.75 12.13 5.10
CA ASN A 97 11.48 12.03 5.81
C ASN A 97 10.34 12.79 5.16
N SER A 98 10.60 13.94 4.54
CA SER A 98 9.53 14.65 3.82
C SER A 98 8.97 13.84 2.66
N LYS A 99 9.81 13.07 1.97
CA LYS A 99 9.37 12.18 0.88
C LYS A 99 8.61 10.97 1.40
N VAL A 100 9.10 10.36 2.48
CA VAL A 100 8.37 9.25 3.14
C VAL A 100 7.01 9.74 3.64
N LEU A 101 6.93 10.92 4.24
CA LEU A 101 5.65 11.50 4.66
C LEU A 101 4.73 11.83 3.48
N ALA A 102 5.25 12.38 2.37
CA ALA A 102 4.47 12.61 1.16
C ALA A 102 3.91 11.30 0.59
N PHE A 103 4.73 10.23 0.52
CA PHE A 103 4.31 8.88 0.14
C PHE A 103 3.15 8.38 1.00
N LEU A 104 3.29 8.47 2.33
CA LEU A 104 2.27 8.00 3.27
C LEU A 104 0.97 8.78 3.12
N LEU A 105 1.03 10.10 3.00
CA LEU A 105 -0.14 10.96 2.84
C LEU A 105 -0.90 10.66 1.53
N ILE A 106 -0.18 10.50 0.41
CA ILE A 106 -0.79 10.17 -0.88
C ILE A 106 -1.43 8.79 -0.84
N SER A 107 -0.74 7.80 -0.27
CA SER A 107 -1.27 6.44 -0.15
C SER A 107 -2.50 6.40 0.75
N LEU A 108 -2.50 7.16 1.85
CA LEU A 108 -3.64 7.29 2.75
C LEU A 108 -4.82 7.98 2.06
N GLN A 109 -4.58 9.05 1.27
CA GLN A 109 -5.62 9.70 0.50
C GLN A 109 -6.27 8.74 -0.51
N LEU A 110 -5.47 7.96 -1.25
CA LEU A 110 -5.99 6.95 -2.19
C LEU A 110 -6.78 5.86 -1.47
N MET A 111 -6.30 5.39 -0.31
CA MET A 111 -7.06 4.45 0.53
C MET A 111 -8.42 5.04 0.92
N LEU A 112 -8.47 6.29 1.38
CA LEU A 112 -9.72 6.95 1.79
C LEU A 112 -10.69 7.11 0.61
N VAL A 113 -10.19 7.49 -0.57
CA VAL A 113 -11.03 7.61 -1.78
C VAL A 113 -11.63 6.25 -2.16
N ASN A 114 -10.82 5.20 -2.22
CA ASN A 114 -11.31 3.86 -2.54
C ASN A 114 -12.29 3.34 -1.48
N LEU A 115 -12.00 3.57 -0.19
CA LEU A 115 -12.89 3.19 0.89
C LEU A 115 -14.24 3.92 0.80
N PHE A 116 -14.21 5.22 0.55
CA PHE A 116 -15.41 6.04 0.41
C PHE A 116 -16.31 5.52 -0.71
N ILE A 117 -15.73 5.18 -1.86
CA ILE A 117 -16.47 4.60 -3.00
C ILE A 117 -17.11 3.26 -2.61
N ILE A 118 -16.38 2.37 -1.93
CA ILE A 118 -16.90 1.07 -1.48
C ILE A 118 -18.05 1.25 -0.48
N ILE A 119 -17.89 2.14 0.51
CA ILE A 119 -18.92 2.40 1.53
C ILE A 119 -20.18 2.96 0.87
N ILE A 120 -20.03 3.93 -0.02
CA ILE A 120 -21.17 4.52 -0.75
C ILE A 120 -21.91 3.45 -1.54
N PHE A 121 -21.18 2.59 -2.26
CA PHE A 121 -21.78 1.50 -3.02
C PHE A 121 -22.60 0.58 -2.13
N TYR A 122 -22.05 0.15 -0.99
CA TYR A 122 -22.79 -0.70 -0.05
C TYR A 122 -23.96 0.02 0.63
N ALA A 123 -23.83 1.31 0.93
CA ALA A 123 -24.91 2.11 1.51
C ALA A 123 -26.09 2.27 0.54
N PHE A 124 -25.83 2.51 -0.75
CA PHE A 124 -26.88 2.55 -1.78
C PHE A 124 -27.61 1.22 -1.95
N ASN A 125 -26.92 0.11 -1.67
CA ASN A 125 -27.50 -1.22 -1.68
C ASN A 125 -28.06 -1.65 -0.31
N ASN A 126 -28.45 -0.69 0.54
CA ASN A 126 -29.11 -0.90 1.84
C ASN A 126 -28.34 -1.77 2.84
N ALA A 127 -27.00 -1.75 2.78
CA ALA A 127 -26.19 -2.47 3.75
C ALA A 127 -26.26 -1.82 5.15
N GLY A 128 -26.43 -2.65 6.20
CA GLY A 128 -26.54 -2.15 7.57
C GLY A 128 -25.24 -1.53 8.11
N LEU A 129 -25.34 -0.62 9.08
CA LEU A 129 -24.20 0.11 9.65
C LEU A 129 -23.04 -0.80 10.13
N LEU A 130 -23.37 -1.95 10.74
CA LEU A 130 -22.38 -2.93 11.18
C LEU A 130 -21.57 -3.52 10.02
N THR A 131 -22.20 -3.74 8.86
CA THR A 131 -21.52 -4.27 7.67
C THR A 131 -20.57 -3.23 7.08
N LEU A 132 -20.97 -1.97 7.04
CA LEU A 132 -20.12 -0.85 6.63
C LEU A 132 -18.91 -0.70 7.56
N GLY A 133 -19.11 -0.85 8.88
CA GLY A 133 -18.03 -0.84 9.87
C GLY A 133 -17.03 -1.98 9.64
N ARG A 134 -17.51 -3.20 9.38
CA ARG A 134 -16.64 -4.36 9.08
C ARG A 134 -15.84 -4.15 7.79
N ILE A 135 -16.49 -3.68 6.73
CA ILE A 135 -15.83 -3.31 5.46
C ILE A 135 -14.72 -2.28 5.70
N SER A 136 -15.01 -1.25 6.50
CA SER A 136 -14.06 -0.17 6.78
C SER A 136 -12.82 -0.68 7.49
N LEU A 137 -13.01 -1.41 8.60
CA LEU A 137 -11.89 -1.95 9.38
C LEU A 137 -11.08 -2.99 8.58
N SER A 138 -11.77 -3.84 7.81
CA SER A 138 -11.13 -4.84 6.95
C SER A 138 -10.24 -4.18 5.90
N PHE A 139 -10.78 -3.19 5.17
CA PHE A 139 -10.05 -2.48 4.12
C PHE A 139 -8.89 -1.64 4.67
N ILE A 140 -9.10 -0.94 5.79
CA ILE A 140 -8.05 -0.14 6.43
C ILE A 140 -6.89 -1.02 6.88
N SER A 141 -7.17 -2.18 7.50
CA SER A 141 -6.10 -3.07 7.95
C SER A 141 -5.25 -3.57 6.78
N LEU A 142 -5.87 -4.01 5.68
CA LEU A 142 -5.17 -4.44 4.46
C LEU A 142 -4.24 -3.34 3.95
N ASN A 143 -4.78 -2.13 3.78
CA ASN A 143 -4.05 -1.00 3.22
C ASN A 143 -2.88 -0.58 4.12
N ILE A 144 -3.08 -0.47 5.43
CA ILE A 144 -2.00 -0.05 6.35
C ILE A 144 -0.82 -1.02 6.28
N PHE A 145 -1.09 -2.33 6.36
CA PHE A 145 -0.02 -3.33 6.29
C PHE A 145 0.71 -3.30 4.95
N ILE A 146 -0.01 -3.17 3.83
CA ILE A 146 0.60 -3.10 2.50
C ILE A 146 1.42 -1.80 2.35
N ILE A 147 0.84 -0.64 2.67
CA ILE A 147 1.50 0.67 2.54
C ILE A 147 2.80 0.70 3.35
N VAL A 148 2.78 0.21 4.59
CA VAL A 148 3.95 0.24 5.47
C VAL A 148 5.01 -0.78 5.01
N SER A 149 4.61 -2.02 4.74
CA SER A 149 5.57 -3.09 4.38
C SER A 149 6.12 -2.97 2.97
N VAL A 150 5.25 -2.93 1.96
CA VAL A 150 5.63 -2.81 0.56
C VAL A 150 6.28 -1.45 0.30
N GLY A 151 5.76 -0.39 0.93
CA GLY A 151 6.38 0.93 0.89
C GLY A 151 7.83 0.90 1.37
N ALA A 152 8.10 0.35 2.57
CA ALA A 152 9.45 0.26 3.10
C ALA A 152 10.38 -0.58 2.21
N PHE A 153 9.89 -1.70 1.67
CA PHE A 153 10.63 -2.53 0.73
C PHE A 153 10.99 -1.77 -0.55
N THR A 154 10.01 -1.11 -1.17
CA THR A 154 10.23 -0.36 -2.41
C THR A 154 11.14 0.86 -2.19
N LEU A 155 11.00 1.55 -1.06
CA LEU A 155 11.91 2.61 -0.65
C LEU A 155 13.35 2.13 -0.56
N PHE A 156 13.59 0.94 -0.01
CA PHE A 156 14.92 0.36 0.04
C PHE A 156 15.46 0.07 -1.38
N ILE A 157 14.66 -0.59 -2.23
CA ILE A 157 15.07 -0.95 -3.59
C ILE A 157 15.36 0.29 -4.44
N ILE A 158 14.51 1.33 -4.42
CA ILE A 158 14.74 2.53 -5.23
C ILE A 158 15.98 3.30 -4.76
N ASN A 159 16.23 3.38 -3.45
CA ASN A 159 17.42 4.05 -2.93
C ASN A 159 18.71 3.25 -3.20
N MET A 160 18.61 1.92 -3.29
CA MET A 160 19.73 1.05 -3.62
C MET A 160 20.05 1.06 -5.13
N THR A 161 19.03 0.95 -5.96
CA THR A 161 19.17 0.72 -7.41
C THR A 161 19.11 2.00 -8.23
N LYS A 162 18.44 3.05 -7.70
CA LYS A 162 18.09 4.30 -8.40
C LYS A 162 17.38 4.06 -9.73
N ASN A 163 16.79 2.87 -9.91
CA ASN A 163 16.12 2.44 -11.12
C ASN A 163 14.66 2.16 -10.81
N ILE A 164 13.79 2.95 -11.45
CA ILE A 164 12.35 2.85 -11.27
C ILE A 164 11.79 1.51 -11.76
N ILE A 165 12.34 0.96 -12.85
CA ILE A 165 11.90 -0.32 -13.43
C ILE A 165 12.17 -1.45 -12.44
N ILE A 166 13.39 -1.54 -11.90
CA ILE A 166 13.76 -2.57 -10.92
C ILE A 166 12.87 -2.46 -9.68
N SER A 167 12.57 -1.25 -9.24
CA SER A 167 11.72 -0.99 -8.07
C SER A 167 10.28 -1.46 -8.29
N PHE A 168 9.72 -1.20 -9.47
CA PHE A 168 8.38 -1.67 -9.83
C PHE A 168 8.33 -3.19 -9.96
N THR A 169 9.30 -3.79 -10.65
CA THR A 169 9.37 -5.25 -10.81
C THR A 169 9.51 -5.94 -9.47
N ALA A 170 10.32 -5.42 -8.55
CA ALA A 170 10.46 -5.97 -7.20
C ALA A 170 9.13 -5.93 -6.43
N GLY A 171 8.37 -4.84 -6.52
CA GLY A 171 7.02 -4.73 -5.94
C GLY A 171 6.03 -5.75 -6.49
N ILE A 172 6.04 -5.96 -7.82
CA ILE A 172 5.20 -6.98 -8.48
C ILE A 172 5.57 -8.38 -8.00
N VAL A 173 6.87 -8.72 -7.96
CA VAL A 173 7.33 -10.03 -7.47
C VAL A 173 6.92 -10.25 -6.02
N PHE A 174 7.07 -9.23 -5.17
CA PHE A 174 6.62 -9.27 -3.77
C PHE A 174 5.12 -9.59 -3.66
N THR A 175 4.32 -9.00 -4.55
CA THR A 175 2.86 -9.25 -4.64
C THR A 175 2.57 -10.70 -4.95
N ILE A 176 3.20 -11.24 -6.00
CA ILE A 176 2.99 -12.61 -6.45
C ILE A 176 3.34 -13.59 -5.33
N ILE A 177 4.47 -13.39 -4.67
CA ILE A 177 4.90 -14.20 -3.52
C ILE A 177 3.86 -14.13 -2.41
N SER A 178 3.36 -12.94 -2.09
CA SER A 178 2.33 -12.74 -1.06
C SER A 178 1.04 -13.48 -1.39
N MET A 179 0.60 -13.43 -2.66
CA MET A 179 -0.61 -14.15 -3.11
C MET A 179 -0.47 -15.66 -3.00
N ILE A 180 0.68 -16.21 -3.40
CA ILE A 180 0.95 -17.66 -3.33
C ILE A 180 0.95 -18.13 -1.88
N LEU A 181 1.58 -17.35 -1.00
CA LEU A 181 1.79 -17.74 0.40
C LEU A 181 0.61 -17.39 1.31
N ILE A 182 -0.44 -16.77 0.79
CA ILE A 182 -1.59 -16.32 1.60
C ILE A 182 -2.30 -17.46 2.32
N ALA A 183 -2.34 -18.65 1.73
CA ALA A 183 -2.98 -19.84 2.28
C ALA A 183 -2.04 -20.65 3.21
N ALA A 184 -0.74 -20.34 3.22
CA ALA A 184 0.23 -21.07 4.02
C ALA A 184 0.02 -20.85 5.54
N PRO A 185 0.25 -21.85 6.39
CA PRO A 185 0.08 -21.70 7.84
C PRO A 185 1.06 -20.69 8.45
N PHE A 186 2.21 -20.49 7.81
CA PHE A 186 3.25 -19.52 8.20
C PHE A 186 3.10 -18.15 7.54
N SER A 187 1.98 -17.85 6.87
CA SER A 187 1.78 -16.58 6.16
C SER A 187 1.87 -15.35 7.07
N TYR A 188 1.83 -15.51 8.39
CA TYR A 188 2.04 -14.40 9.33
C TYR A 188 3.47 -13.84 9.30
N LEU A 189 4.44 -14.58 8.74
CA LEU A 189 5.82 -14.12 8.57
C LEU A 189 5.97 -13.02 7.50
N LEU A 190 5.01 -12.94 6.58
CA LEU A 190 4.99 -11.92 5.54
C LEU A 190 3.99 -10.82 5.93
N PRO A 191 4.43 -9.56 6.07
CA PRO A 191 3.56 -8.48 6.55
C PRO A 191 2.29 -8.25 5.72
N ALA A 192 2.38 -8.38 4.39
CA ALA A 192 1.23 -8.16 3.50
C ALA A 192 0.16 -9.24 3.66
N THR A 193 0.55 -10.51 3.79
CA THR A 193 -0.38 -11.62 4.01
C THR A 193 -0.95 -11.62 5.43
N LEU A 194 -0.18 -11.17 6.41
CA LEU A 194 -0.70 -10.92 7.75
C LEU A 194 -1.80 -9.85 7.72
N GLY A 195 -1.54 -8.71 7.08
CA GLY A 195 -2.53 -7.64 6.92
C GLY A 195 -3.81 -8.11 6.23
N TYR A 196 -3.66 -8.92 5.18
CA TYR A 196 -4.80 -9.57 4.54
C TYR A 196 -5.60 -10.46 5.49
N ARG A 197 -4.96 -11.37 6.22
CA ARG A 197 -5.69 -12.28 7.11
C ARG A 197 -6.34 -11.56 8.29
N ILE A 198 -5.70 -10.51 8.83
CA ILE A 198 -6.28 -9.66 9.88
C ILE A 198 -7.53 -8.94 9.36
N GLY A 199 -7.49 -8.37 8.15
CA GLY A 199 -8.68 -7.73 7.59
C GLY A 199 -9.76 -8.74 7.21
N HIS A 200 -9.37 -9.91 6.71
CA HIS A 200 -10.30 -10.97 6.34
C HIS A 200 -10.99 -11.61 7.56
N LEU A 201 -10.36 -11.62 8.74
CA LEU A 201 -10.97 -12.07 10.01
C LEU A 201 -12.34 -11.43 10.29
N LEU A 202 -12.54 -10.19 9.85
CA LEU A 202 -13.79 -9.43 10.02
C LEU A 202 -14.91 -9.87 9.06
N LEU A 203 -14.56 -10.64 8.03
CA LEU A 203 -15.46 -11.17 7.01
C LEU A 203 -15.75 -12.65 7.27
N ASP A 204 -14.69 -13.43 7.44
CA ASP A 204 -14.74 -14.85 7.79
C ASP A 204 -13.60 -15.23 8.74
N SER A 205 -13.96 -15.70 9.94
CA SER A 205 -13.01 -16.12 10.95
C SER A 205 -12.35 -17.47 10.64
N SER A 206 -12.93 -18.28 9.74
CA SER A 206 -12.41 -19.61 9.39
C SER A 206 -11.07 -19.56 8.64
N PHE A 207 -10.77 -18.46 7.96
CA PHE A 207 -9.52 -18.25 7.24
C PHE A 207 -8.36 -17.77 8.12
N TYR A 208 -8.59 -17.61 9.44
CA TYR A 208 -7.56 -17.14 10.35
C TYR A 208 -6.61 -18.27 10.79
N TYR A 209 -5.59 -17.89 11.56
CA TYR A 209 -4.58 -18.83 12.05
C TYR A 209 -5.10 -19.73 13.18
N ASP A 210 -4.64 -20.98 13.22
CA ASP A 210 -4.98 -21.96 14.27
C ASP A 210 -4.62 -21.49 15.69
N LYS A 211 -3.53 -20.73 15.82
CA LYS A 211 -3.09 -20.10 17.07
C LYS A 211 -3.15 -18.57 16.91
N PRO A 212 -4.35 -17.96 17.00
CA PRO A 212 -4.56 -16.56 16.65
C PRO A 212 -3.61 -15.61 17.39
N LEU A 213 -3.53 -15.74 18.71
CA LEU A 213 -2.80 -14.80 19.55
C LEU A 213 -1.28 -14.83 19.24
N ILE A 214 -0.70 -16.03 19.23
CA ILE A 214 0.74 -16.21 18.97
C ILE A 214 1.09 -15.75 17.57
N HIS A 215 0.39 -16.21 16.53
CA HIS A 215 0.72 -15.90 15.14
C HIS A 215 0.54 -14.41 14.82
N THR A 216 -0.46 -13.76 15.41
CA THR A 216 -0.68 -12.31 15.24
C THR A 216 0.45 -11.51 15.87
N LEU A 217 0.83 -11.84 17.11
CA LEU A 217 1.93 -11.14 17.80
C LEU A 217 3.26 -11.33 17.08
N THR A 218 3.58 -12.57 16.68
CA THR A 218 4.82 -12.85 15.94
C THR A 218 4.85 -12.13 14.61
N GLY A 219 3.74 -12.15 13.87
CA GLY A 219 3.65 -11.47 12.59
C GLY A 219 3.74 -9.94 12.72
N PHE A 220 3.14 -9.37 13.76
CA PHE A 220 3.25 -7.94 14.03
C PHE A 220 4.68 -7.53 14.38
N LEU A 221 5.35 -8.29 15.25
CA LEU A 221 6.77 -8.07 15.58
C LEU A 221 7.66 -8.14 14.34
N ILE A 222 7.47 -9.15 13.49
CA ILE A 222 8.21 -9.28 12.23
C ILE A 222 7.92 -8.09 11.31
N THR A 223 6.66 -7.67 11.21
CA THR A 223 6.28 -6.50 10.41
C THR A 223 7.01 -5.25 10.89
N VAL A 224 7.02 -4.98 12.19
CA VAL A 224 7.72 -3.81 12.76
C VAL A 224 9.23 -3.90 12.52
N ILE A 225 9.85 -5.05 12.78
CA ILE A 225 11.30 -5.22 12.61
C ILE A 225 11.71 -5.08 11.14
N THR A 226 10.99 -5.74 10.23
CA THR A 226 11.27 -5.69 8.77
C THR A 226 11.07 -4.27 8.22
N THR A 227 10.01 -3.58 8.62
CA THR A 227 9.73 -2.22 8.12
C THR A 227 10.73 -1.20 8.64
N LEU A 228 11.10 -1.24 9.92
CA LEU A 228 12.10 -0.36 10.50
C LEU A 228 13.50 -0.62 9.94
N SER A 229 13.88 -1.89 9.77
CA SER A 229 15.18 -2.25 9.19
C SER A 229 15.28 -1.79 7.73
N LEU A 230 14.25 -2.03 6.91
CA LEU A 230 14.20 -1.56 5.52
C LEU A 230 14.20 -0.03 5.43
N TYR A 231 13.45 0.65 6.29
CA TYR A 231 13.46 2.12 6.36
C TYR A 231 14.88 2.65 6.68
N PHE A 232 15.56 2.07 7.68
CA PHE A 232 16.91 2.48 8.05
C PHE A 232 17.92 2.22 6.92
N LEU A 233 17.83 1.06 6.27
CA LEU A 233 18.66 0.72 5.11
C LEU A 233 18.41 1.68 3.93
N ALA A 234 17.15 2.02 3.66
CA ALA A 234 16.76 2.99 2.64
C ALA A 234 17.37 4.37 2.93
N TYR A 235 17.24 4.86 4.17
CA TYR A 235 17.86 6.11 4.60
C TYR A 235 19.38 6.09 4.44
N LYS A 236 20.04 4.99 4.84
CA LYS A 236 21.50 4.85 4.70
C LYS A 236 21.94 4.94 3.24
N LYS A 237 21.17 4.34 2.33
CA LYS A 237 21.42 4.31 0.88
C LYS A 237 21.02 5.59 0.14
N PHE A 238 20.21 6.46 0.74
CA PHE A 238 19.84 7.76 0.17
C PHE A 238 21.03 8.74 0.13
N LYS A 239 21.92 8.63 -0.87
CA LYS A 239 23.11 9.47 -1.01
C LYS A 239 23.35 9.84 -2.47
N ILE A 240 24.03 10.98 -2.69
CA ILE A 240 24.65 11.32 -3.98
C ILE A 240 25.74 10.27 -4.23
N HIS A 241 25.76 9.68 -5.43
CA HIS A 241 26.99 9.04 -5.90
C HIS A 241 27.68 10.07 -6.79
N GLU A 242 28.97 10.27 -6.51
CA GLU A 242 29.93 10.88 -7.44
C GLU A 242 29.95 10.11 -8.76
#